data_AF-A0A969UCQ1-F1
#
_entry.id   AF-A0A969UCQ1-F1
#
_cell.length_a   1.000
_cell.length_b   1.000
_cell.length_c   1.000
_cell.angle_alpha   90.00
_cell.angle_beta   90.00
_cell.angle_gamma   90.00
#
_symmetry.space_group_name_H-M   'P 1'
#
loop_
_entity.id
_entity.type
_entity.pdbx_description
1 polymer ?
#
loop_
_entity_poly.entity_id
_entity_poly.type
_entity_poly.pdbx_seq_one_letter_code
_entity_poly.pdbx_strand_id
1 'polypeptide(L)'
;MADAIAYVNSRGGIAGRKIALDAVDYGYQVPRAIAHYKKWSGEPKVAAIHGWGTANAEALVSLAAKDEIPYFSASYSASLTDRLARAARRSLPLTISFYGSSYSDGARALVIWAAED
;
A
#
# COMPACT_ATOMS: atom_id res chain seq x y z
N MET A 1 4.86 6.02 10.99
CA MET A 1 5.01 4.55 10.97
C MET A 1 6.17 4.05 11.81
N ALA A 2 7.37 4.65 11.72
CA ALA A 2 8.53 4.25 12.52
C ALA A 2 8.23 4.25 14.03
N ASP A 3 7.58 5.29 14.56
CA ASP A 3 7.25 5.38 15.99
C ASP A 3 6.29 4.29 16.45
N ALA A 4 5.28 3.95 15.64
CA ALA A 4 4.34 2.88 15.94
C ALA A 4 5.05 1.51 16.00
N ILE A 5 5.99 1.25 15.08
CA ILE A 5 6.80 0.04 15.10
C ILE A 5 7.75 0.03 16.31
N ALA A 6 8.38 1.16 16.63
CA ALA A 6 9.24 1.28 17.80
C ALA A 6 8.47 1.00 19.09
N TYR A 7 7.25 1.52 19.21
CA TYR A 7 6.35 1.26 20.32
C TYR A 7 5.94 -0.22 20.44
N VAL A 8 5.60 -0.87 19.32
CA VAL A 8 5.30 -2.32 19.32
C VAL A 8 6.54 -3.12 19.75
N ASN A 9 7.71 -2.78 19.21
CA ASN A 9 8.97 -3.44 19.54
C ASN A 9 9.39 -3.22 21.00
N SER A 10 9.10 -2.05 21.58
CA SER A 10 9.38 -1.77 22.99
C SER A 10 8.48 -2.58 23.94
N ARG A 11 7.35 -3.11 23.45
CA ARG A 11 6.46 -4.01 24.19
C ARG A 11 6.69 -5.49 23.92
N GLY A 12 7.86 -5.85 23.41
CA GLY A 12 8.22 -7.25 23.13
C GLY A 12 7.89 -7.73 21.71
N GLY A 13 7.43 -6.82 20.84
CA GLY A 13 7.12 -7.13 19.45
C GLY A 13 5.83 -7.94 19.27
N ILE A 14 5.73 -8.67 18.16
CA ILE A 14 4.59 -9.51 17.82
C ILE A 14 4.95 -10.96 18.10
N ALA A 15 4.23 -11.60 19.03
CA ALA A 15 4.52 -12.97 19.48
C ALA A 15 6.00 -13.18 19.87
N GLY A 16 6.57 -12.21 20.60
CA GLY A 16 7.97 -12.22 21.05
C GLY A 16 9.02 -11.88 19.98
N ARG A 17 8.61 -11.55 18.76
CA ARG A 17 9.51 -11.18 17.64
C ARG A 17 9.42 -9.69 17.35
N LYS A 18 10.59 -9.03 17.31
CA LYS A 18 10.67 -7.62 16.88
C LYS A 18 10.45 -7.50 15.37
N ILE A 19 9.74 -6.46 14.98
CA ILE A 19 9.57 -6.06 13.58
C ILE A 19 10.87 -5.39 13.13
N ALA A 20 11.51 -5.94 12.10
CA ALA A 20 12.60 -5.27 11.38
C ALA A 20 11.99 -4.32 10.34
N LEU A 21 12.27 -3.02 10.46
CA LEU A 21 11.79 -2.00 9.55
C LEU A 21 12.94 -1.55 8.63
N ASP A 22 12.79 -1.79 7.33
CA ASP A 22 13.59 -1.15 6.28
C ASP A 22 12.71 -0.10 5.59
N ALA A 23 12.96 1.18 5.89
CA ALA A 23 12.20 2.29 5.37
C ALA A 23 13.07 3.11 4.40
N VAL A 24 12.49 3.49 3.26
CA VAL A 24 13.17 4.28 2.25
C VAL A 24 12.32 5.46 1.80
N ASP A 25 12.95 6.63 1.74
CA ASP A 25 12.43 7.74 0.97
C ASP A 25 12.87 7.61 -0.49
N TYR A 26 11.92 7.34 -1.37
CA TYR A 26 12.14 7.20 -2.81
C TYR A 26 11.97 8.53 -3.56
N GLY A 27 11.69 9.64 -2.85
CA GLY A 27 11.57 10.98 -3.42
C GLY A 27 10.46 11.10 -4.47
N TYR A 28 9.41 10.31 -4.34
CA TYR A 28 8.33 10.16 -5.33
C TYR A 28 8.78 9.65 -6.71
N GLN A 29 10.01 9.11 -6.83
CA GLN A 29 10.54 8.56 -8.08
C GLN A 29 10.23 7.07 -8.21
N VAL A 30 9.33 6.71 -9.12
CA VAL A 30 8.94 5.30 -9.39
C VAL A 30 10.14 4.39 -9.68
N PRO A 31 11.17 4.78 -10.47
CA PRO A 31 12.33 3.92 -10.69
C PRO A 31 13.09 3.57 -9.41
N ARG A 32 13.20 4.50 -8.46
CA ARG A 32 13.81 4.24 -7.14
C ARG A 32 12.96 3.25 -6.34
N ALA A 33 11.64 3.44 -6.33
CA ALA A 33 10.73 2.50 -5.66
C ALA A 33 10.85 1.07 -6.22
N ILE A 34 10.98 0.92 -7.55
CA ILE A 34 11.19 -0.39 -8.21
C ILE A 34 12.55 -0.99 -7.83
N ALA A 35 13.62 -0.19 -7.78
CA ALA A 35 14.94 -0.67 -7.37
C ALA A 35 14.92 -1.21 -5.93
N HIS A 36 14.27 -0.49 -5.01
CA HIS A 36 14.10 -0.95 -3.62
C HIS A 36 13.18 -2.17 -3.52
N TYR A 37 12.11 -2.24 -4.32
CA TYR A 37 11.23 -3.41 -4.36
C TYR A 37 12.02 -4.69 -4.66
N LYS A 38 12.94 -4.66 -5.65
CA LYS A 38 13.79 -5.82 -5.99
C LYS A 38 14.65 -6.31 -4.81
N LYS A 39 15.10 -5.40 -3.95
CA LYS A 39 15.82 -5.75 -2.72
C LYS A 39 14.89 -6.47 -1.75
N TRP A 40 13.67 -5.98 -1.57
CA TRP A 40 12.69 -6.53 -0.62
C TRP A 40 12.05 -7.84 -1.07
N SER A 41 11.93 -8.06 -2.39
CA SER A 41 11.38 -9.29 -2.95
C SER A 41 12.43 -10.42 -3.10
N GLY A 42 13.71 -10.12 -2.88
CA GLY A 42 14.82 -11.06 -2.92
C GLY A 42 14.95 -11.93 -1.66
N GLU A 43 16.14 -12.45 -1.36
CA GLU A 43 16.42 -13.22 -0.15
C GLU A 43 17.33 -12.45 0.82
N PRO A 44 16.92 -12.24 2.09
CA PRO A 44 15.65 -12.63 2.68
C PRO A 44 14.46 -11.79 2.18
N LYS A 45 13.34 -12.46 1.91
CA LYS A 45 12.10 -11.82 1.44
C LYS A 45 11.41 -11.13 2.61
N VAL A 46 10.94 -9.90 2.41
CA VAL A 46 10.16 -9.18 3.43
C VAL A 46 8.79 -9.82 3.65
N ALA A 47 8.28 -9.73 4.88
CA ALA A 47 6.96 -10.25 5.21
C ALA A 47 5.80 -9.42 4.63
N ALA A 48 6.02 -8.12 4.40
CA ALA A 48 5.06 -7.21 3.80
C ALA A 48 5.72 -5.90 3.36
N ILE A 49 5.02 -5.14 2.51
CA ILE A 49 5.44 -3.80 2.06
C ILE A 49 4.32 -2.80 2.37
N HIS A 50 4.69 -1.61 2.86
CA HIS A 50 3.76 -0.49 3.00
C HIS A 50 4.19 0.67 2.10
N GLY A 51 3.33 1.05 1.16
CA GLY A 51 3.57 2.11 0.17
C GLY A 51 2.78 3.37 0.47
N TRP A 52 3.45 4.53 0.42
CA TRP A 52 2.83 5.82 0.74
C TRP A 52 2.23 6.55 -0.47
N GLY A 53 2.92 6.56 -1.62
CA GLY A 53 2.44 7.28 -2.80
C GLY A 53 1.58 6.44 -3.74
N THR A 54 0.78 7.13 -4.56
CA THR A 54 -0.06 6.49 -5.58
C THR A 54 0.76 5.87 -6.70
N ALA A 55 1.72 6.61 -7.27
CA ALA A 55 2.46 6.16 -8.45
C ALA A 55 3.30 4.89 -8.20
N ASN A 56 3.96 4.81 -7.05
CA ASN A 56 4.67 3.59 -6.63
C ASN A 56 3.69 2.46 -6.30
N ALA A 57 2.54 2.73 -5.67
CA ALA A 57 1.57 1.67 -5.37
C ALA A 57 1.04 1.06 -6.66
N GLU A 58 0.60 1.86 -7.62
CA GLU A 58 0.15 1.39 -8.94
C GLU A 58 1.20 0.55 -9.68
N ALA A 59 2.48 0.98 -9.60
CA ALA A 59 3.59 0.30 -10.25
C ALA A 59 3.96 -1.02 -9.57
N LEU A 60 3.90 -1.09 -8.24
CA LEU A 60 4.43 -2.22 -7.47
C LEU A 60 3.37 -3.26 -7.13
N VAL A 61 2.09 -2.89 -7.11
CA VAL A 61 1.02 -3.74 -6.56
C VAL A 61 0.88 -5.08 -7.28
N SER A 62 1.05 -5.12 -8.60
CA SER A 62 1.04 -6.39 -9.34
C SER A 62 2.31 -7.20 -9.18
N LEU A 63 3.46 -6.54 -9.00
CA LEU A 63 4.71 -7.23 -8.71
C LEU A 63 4.60 -7.90 -7.34
N ALA A 64 4.14 -7.15 -6.33
CA ALA A 64 3.91 -7.65 -4.99
C ALA A 64 2.91 -8.81 -4.97
N ALA A 65 1.82 -8.70 -5.72
CA ALA A 65 0.85 -9.79 -5.86
C ALA A 65 1.47 -11.04 -6.51
N LYS A 66 2.30 -10.88 -7.55
CA LYS A 66 3.00 -11.98 -8.21
C LYS A 66 4.03 -12.66 -7.30
N ASP A 67 4.75 -11.88 -6.52
CA ASP A 67 5.80 -12.39 -5.61
C ASP A 67 5.24 -12.86 -4.25
N GLU A 68 3.91 -12.85 -4.12
CA GLU A 68 3.14 -13.22 -2.94
C GLU A 68 3.49 -12.40 -1.68
N ILE A 69 3.76 -11.11 -1.86
CA ILE A 69 4.08 -10.17 -0.79
C ILE A 69 2.84 -9.31 -0.49
N PRO A 70 2.28 -9.36 0.73
CA PRO A 70 1.22 -8.44 1.15
C PRO A 70 1.64 -6.98 0.95
N TYR A 71 0.81 -6.22 0.23
CA TYR A 71 1.06 -4.80 -0.06
C TYR A 71 -0.01 -3.92 0.58
N PHE A 72 0.43 -3.08 1.51
CA PHE A 72 -0.40 -2.13 2.23
C PHE A 72 -0.29 -0.75 1.58
N SER A 73 -1.32 -0.31 0.88
CA SER A 73 -1.33 0.99 0.20
C SER A 73 -1.93 2.08 1.09
N ALA A 74 -1.27 3.24 1.17
CA ALA A 74 -1.82 4.47 1.73
C ALA A 74 -2.46 5.38 0.66
N SER A 75 -2.48 4.96 -0.61
CA SER A 75 -3.12 5.70 -1.69
C SER A 75 -4.64 5.55 -1.67
N TYR A 76 -5.35 6.64 -1.94
CA TYR A 76 -6.81 6.69 -2.11
C TYR A 76 -7.24 6.51 -3.59
N SER A 77 -6.35 6.00 -4.44
CA SER A 77 -6.69 5.68 -5.83
C SER A 77 -7.76 4.59 -5.90
N ALA A 78 -8.83 4.85 -6.64
CA ALA A 78 -9.95 3.90 -6.77
C ALA A 78 -9.52 2.54 -7.37
N SER A 79 -8.52 2.55 -8.26
CA SER A 79 -7.94 1.32 -8.82
C SER A 79 -7.20 0.46 -7.80
N LEU A 80 -6.79 1.03 -6.67
CA LEU A 80 -6.12 0.31 -5.57
C LEU A 80 -7.09 -0.10 -4.45
N THR A 81 -8.32 0.41 -4.45
CA THR A 81 -9.36 0.05 -3.45
C THR A 81 -10.24 -1.11 -3.91
N ASP A 82 -10.21 -1.42 -5.21
CA ASP A 82 -11.07 -2.44 -5.79
C ASP A 82 -10.48 -3.85 -5.70
N ARG A 83 -10.77 -4.53 -4.58
CA ARG A 83 -10.38 -5.94 -4.40
C ARG A 83 -11.14 -6.92 -5.31
N LEU A 84 -12.27 -6.51 -5.88
CA LEU A 84 -13.18 -7.39 -6.63
C LEU A 84 -13.09 -7.17 -8.16
N ALA A 85 -12.16 -6.35 -8.63
CA ALA A 85 -12.00 -6.02 -10.06
C ALA A 85 -13.29 -5.48 -10.73
N ARG A 86 -14.16 -4.81 -9.96
CA ARG A 86 -15.41 -4.20 -10.47
C ARG A 86 -15.18 -2.89 -11.23
N ALA A 87 -14.14 -2.15 -10.86
CA ALA A 87 -13.73 -0.87 -11.44
C ALA A 87 -12.32 -0.95 -12.06
N ALA A 88 -11.40 -1.70 -11.45
CA ALA A 88 -10.10 -2.00 -12.01
C ALA A 88 -10.20 -3.25 -12.88
N ARG A 89 -9.70 -3.23 -14.13
CA ARG A 89 -9.57 -4.41 -15.01
C ARG A 89 -8.53 -5.43 -14.50
N ARG A 90 -8.25 -5.46 -13.20
CA ARG A 90 -7.19 -6.23 -12.56
C ARG A 90 -7.60 -6.56 -11.12
N SER A 91 -7.59 -7.83 -10.76
CA SER A 91 -7.75 -8.26 -9.36
C SER A 91 -6.45 -8.01 -8.59
N LEU A 92 -6.57 -7.45 -7.38
CA LEU A 92 -5.46 -7.11 -6.51
C LEU A 92 -5.60 -7.83 -5.16
N PRO A 93 -5.56 -9.19 -5.13
CA PRO A 93 -5.97 -9.98 -3.97
C PRO A 93 -5.09 -9.75 -2.73
N LEU A 94 -3.80 -9.45 -2.92
CA LEU A 94 -2.85 -9.20 -1.84
C LEU A 94 -2.67 -7.72 -1.50
N THR A 95 -3.53 -6.86 -2.07
CA THR A 95 -3.49 -5.42 -1.83
C THR A 95 -4.52 -5.02 -0.79
N ILE A 96 -4.02 -4.34 0.23
CA ILE A 96 -4.85 -3.86 1.32
C ILE A 96 -4.70 -2.34 1.38
N SER A 97 -5.75 -1.64 0.95
CA SER A 97 -5.89 -0.19 1.09
C SER A 97 -6.59 0.10 2.42
N PHE A 98 -5.91 0.82 3.32
CA PHE A 98 -6.34 0.94 4.72
C PHE A 98 -7.00 2.27 5.10
N TYR A 99 -6.97 3.27 4.24
CA TYR A 99 -7.36 4.62 4.62
C TYR A 99 -8.56 5.08 3.80
N GLY A 100 -9.76 4.91 4.36
CA GLY A 100 -10.95 5.66 3.96
C GLY A 100 -11.49 5.47 2.53
N SER A 101 -12.35 6.41 2.14
CA SER A 101 -12.99 6.49 0.83
C SER A 101 -11.99 6.86 -0.26
N SER A 102 -12.13 6.31 -1.46
CA SER A 102 -11.28 6.69 -2.60
C SER A 102 -11.52 8.15 -3.03
N TYR A 103 -10.59 8.72 -3.80
CA TYR A 103 -10.80 10.03 -4.44
C TYR A 103 -12.09 10.05 -5.29
N SER A 104 -12.41 8.93 -5.94
CA SER A 104 -13.62 8.78 -6.74
C SER A 104 -14.89 8.78 -5.89
N ASP A 105 -14.84 8.24 -4.68
CA ASP A 105 -15.98 8.28 -3.76
C ASP A 105 -16.26 9.71 -3.30
N GLY A 106 -15.21 10.49 -3.00
CA GLY A 106 -15.34 11.91 -2.68
C GLY A 106 -15.93 12.72 -3.83
N ALA A 107 -15.48 12.46 -5.07
CA ALA A 107 -16.02 13.11 -6.26
C ALA A 107 -17.50 12.78 -6.50
N ARG A 108 -17.90 11.51 -6.32
CA ARG A 108 -19.32 11.11 -6.42
C ARG A 108 -20.18 11.79 -5.37
N ALA A 109 -19.70 11.86 -4.12
CA ALA A 109 -20.42 12.53 -3.05
C ALA A 109 -20.65 14.01 -3.36
N LEU A 110 -19.65 14.72 -3.91
CA LEU A 110 -19.79 16.12 -4.31
C LEU A 110 -20.85 16.30 -5.42
N VAL A 111 -20.85 15.43 -6.42
CA VAL A 111 -21.83 15.49 -7.53
C VAL A 111 -23.25 15.21 -7.03
N ILE A 112 -23.41 14.24 -6.12
CA ILE A 112 -24.71 13.93 -5.50
C ILE A 112 -25.21 15.14 -4.72
N TRP A 113 -24.38 15.71 -3.83
CA TRP A 113 -24.75 16.90 -3.06
C TRP A 113 -25.15 18.07 -3.97
N ALA A 114 -24.36 18.35 -5.02
CA ALA A 114 -24.65 19.44 -5.94
C ALA A 114 -25.92 19.25 -6.79
N ALA A 115 -26.44 18.02 -6.89
CA ALA A 115 -27.71 17.74 -7.56
C ALA A 115 -28.92 17.82 -6.61
N GLU A 116 -28.67 17.79 -5.30
CA GLU A 116 -29.68 17.88 -4.25
C GLU A 116 -29.87 19.32 -3.70
N ASP A 117 -28.92 20.22 -3.97
CA ASP A 117 -28.98 21.67 -3.68
C ASP A 117 -29.73 22.45 -4.78
#